data_AF-A0A0L0NZX2-F1
#
_entry.id   AF-A0A0L0NZX2-F1
#
_cell.length_a   1.000
_cell.length_b   1.000
_cell.length_c   1.000
_cell.angle_alpha   90.00
_cell.angle_beta   90.00
_cell.angle_gamma   90.00
#
_symmetry.space_group_name_H-M   'P 1'
#
loop_
_entity.id
_entity.type
_entity.pdbx_description
1 polymer ?
#
loop_
_entity_poly.entity_id
_entity_poly.type
_entity_poly.pdbx_seq_one_letter_code
_entity_poly.pdbx_strand_id
1 'polypeptide(L)'
;MLRSIVKAQLPRCSPLAARSFHATATRAVKVGDSIPSAPLYEGSPGNEVNLAEEIGKAKALIIGVPGAFSPACSASHVPGYYKLLRDFNDKGITHFYVIAVNDPFVTKAWSETISHTTGSDQVRFLADSRGEFSRDWDVLFDASKVFGGLRSGRYAVLVENGKVAKTFVEPDNTSVDVSAASKVLESLE
;
A
#
# COMPACT_ATOMS: atom_id res chain seq x y z
N MET A 1 23.79 18.26 80.20
CA MET A 1 22.72 17.75 79.32
C MET A 1 22.76 18.49 77.99
N LEU A 2 23.32 17.87 76.94
CA LEU A 2 23.32 18.38 75.57
C LEU A 2 21.94 18.13 74.93
N ARG A 3 21.40 19.12 74.20
CA ARG A 3 20.33 18.88 73.21
C ARG A 3 20.84 19.25 71.83
N SER A 4 21.06 18.22 71.01
CA SER A 4 21.41 18.32 69.59
C SER A 4 20.18 18.73 68.79
N ILE A 5 20.30 19.77 67.96
CA ILE A 5 19.26 20.21 67.02
C ILE A 5 19.52 19.49 65.70
N VAL A 6 18.65 18.56 65.32
CA VAL A 6 18.68 17.90 64.01
C VAL A 6 17.98 18.79 62.98
N LYS A 7 18.73 19.30 62.00
CA LYS A 7 18.17 19.97 60.82
C LYS A 7 17.59 18.92 59.88
N ALA A 8 16.27 18.97 59.65
CA ALA A 8 15.62 18.14 58.64
C ALA A 8 16.00 18.63 57.23
N GLN A 9 16.46 17.71 56.38
CA GLN A 9 16.82 17.97 54.99
C GLN A 9 15.61 17.63 54.11
N LEU A 10 15.13 18.61 53.33
CA LEU A 10 14.02 18.42 52.39
C LEU A 10 14.45 17.56 51.20
N PRO A 11 13.59 16.65 50.69
CA PRO A 11 13.91 15.82 49.55
C PRO A 11 13.99 16.67 48.26
N ARG A 12 15.07 16.48 47.49
CA ARG A 12 15.21 17.08 46.16
C ARG A 12 14.30 16.33 45.18
N CYS A 13 13.39 17.06 44.55
CA CYS A 13 12.57 16.56 43.46
C CYS A 13 13.42 16.51 42.18
N SER A 14 13.60 15.32 41.60
CA SER A 14 14.29 15.14 40.32
C SER A 14 13.41 15.69 39.18
N PRO A 15 13.96 16.40 38.18
CA PRO A 15 13.18 16.82 37.03
C PRO A 15 12.74 15.58 36.24
N LEU A 16 11.43 15.46 36.00
CA LEU A 16 10.88 14.49 35.06
C LEU A 16 11.49 14.73 33.68
N ALA A 17 12.13 13.71 33.12
CA ALA A 17 12.63 13.74 31.74
C ALA A 17 11.43 13.92 30.80
N ALA A 18 11.31 15.10 30.18
CA ALA A 18 10.34 15.34 29.13
C ALA A 18 10.70 14.45 27.92
N ARG A 19 9.89 13.42 27.66
CA ARG A 19 10.01 12.64 26.43
C ARG A 19 9.50 13.50 25.29
N SER A 20 10.40 13.90 24.39
CA SER A 20 10.04 14.56 23.14
C SER A 20 9.21 13.59 22.30
N PHE A 21 7.96 13.94 21.99
CA PHE A 21 7.20 13.23 20.97
C PHE A 21 7.80 13.59 19.61
N HIS A 22 8.34 12.59 18.91
CA HIS A 22 8.75 12.74 17.53
C HIS A 22 7.52 12.47 16.67
N ALA A 23 6.91 13.51 16.11
CA ALA A 23 5.91 13.35 15.07
C ALA A 23 6.65 12.94 13.80
N THR A 24 6.72 11.63 13.52
CA THR A 24 7.22 11.15 12.23
C THR A 24 6.30 11.73 11.16
N ALA A 25 6.85 12.51 10.23
CA ALA A 25 6.11 12.98 9.07
C ALA A 25 5.49 11.77 8.34
N THR A 26 4.29 11.96 7.79
CA THR A 26 3.64 11.03 6.86
C THR A 26 4.67 10.54 5.84
N ARG A 27 4.89 9.23 5.83
CA ARG A 27 5.90 8.57 5.02
C ARG A 27 5.19 7.60 4.09
N ALA A 28 4.64 8.12 2.99
CA ALA A 28 4.26 7.31 1.84
C ALA A 28 5.41 6.34 1.50
N VAL A 29 5.05 5.11 1.10
CA VAL A 29 5.98 4.02 0.74
C VAL A 29 7.23 4.53 -0.01
N LYS A 30 8.41 4.08 0.42
CA LYS A 30 9.70 4.46 -0.16
C LYS A 30 10.54 3.24 -0.56
N VAL A 31 11.52 3.49 -1.43
CA VAL A 31 12.55 2.51 -1.77
C VAL A 31 13.26 1.99 -0.51
N GLY A 32 13.40 0.68 -0.42
CA GLY A 32 13.97 -0.04 0.72
C GLY A 32 12.96 -0.45 1.80
N ASP A 33 11.73 0.07 1.77
CA ASP A 33 10.69 -0.34 2.71
C ASP A 33 10.26 -1.80 2.46
N SER A 34 9.74 -2.47 3.49
CA SER A 34 9.19 -3.81 3.38
C SER A 34 7.75 -3.78 2.85
N ILE A 35 7.29 -4.90 2.30
CA ILE A 35 5.87 -5.13 2.02
C ILE A 35 5.13 -5.32 3.37
N PRO A 36 3.97 -4.66 3.60
CA PRO A 36 3.18 -4.82 4.82
C PRO A 36 2.69 -6.26 4.95
N SER A 37 2.62 -6.72 6.19
CA SER A 37 2.06 -8.03 6.55
C SER A 37 0.56 -7.98 6.85
N ALA A 38 -0.07 -6.81 6.67
CA ALA A 38 -1.51 -6.65 6.89
C ALA A 38 -2.31 -7.60 5.98
N PRO A 39 -3.39 -8.21 6.49
CA PRO A 39 -4.13 -9.23 5.76
C PRO A 39 -4.87 -8.60 4.57
N LEU A 40 -4.69 -9.19 3.40
CA LEU A 40 -5.50 -8.95 2.21
C LEU A 40 -6.40 -10.15 1.94
N TYR A 41 -7.42 -9.99 1.09
CA TYR A 41 -8.37 -11.07 0.79
C TYR A 41 -8.59 -11.24 -0.71
N GLU A 42 -8.66 -12.48 -1.20
CA GLU A 42 -8.86 -12.77 -2.62
C GLU A 42 -10.13 -13.60 -2.86
N GLY A 43 -11.10 -13.03 -3.56
CA GLY A 43 -12.32 -13.75 -3.96
C GLY A 43 -13.36 -13.95 -2.85
N SER A 44 -12.92 -14.15 -1.61
CA SER A 44 -13.79 -14.30 -0.43
C SER A 44 -13.09 -13.86 0.86
N PRO A 45 -13.84 -13.53 1.94
CA PRO A 45 -13.25 -13.18 3.23
C PRO A 45 -12.50 -14.34 3.92
N GLY A 46 -12.72 -15.59 3.49
CA GLY A 46 -12.01 -16.76 4.04
C GLY A 46 -10.65 -17.01 3.39
N ASN A 47 -10.36 -16.35 2.27
CA ASN A 47 -9.12 -16.50 1.52
C ASN A 47 -8.18 -15.34 1.86
N GLU A 48 -7.57 -15.40 3.04
CA GLU A 48 -6.57 -14.43 3.46
C GLU A 48 -5.26 -14.62 2.67
N VAL A 49 -4.64 -13.51 2.28
CA VAL A 49 -3.38 -13.47 1.53
C VAL A 49 -2.41 -12.56 2.26
N ASN A 50 -1.28 -13.11 2.67
CA ASN A 50 -0.12 -12.33 3.08
C ASN A 50 0.72 -12.04 1.82
N LEU A 51 0.68 -10.78 1.36
CA LEU A 51 1.30 -10.41 0.10
C LEU A 51 2.83 -10.54 0.09
N ALA A 52 3.47 -10.31 1.24
CA ALA A 52 4.92 -10.45 1.35
C ALA A 52 5.36 -11.92 1.19
N GLU A 53 4.61 -12.84 1.78
CA GLU A 53 4.84 -14.29 1.65
C GLU A 53 4.55 -14.77 0.24
N GLU A 54 3.45 -14.31 -0.35
CA GLU A 54 3.03 -14.66 -1.71
C GLU A 54 4.07 -14.24 -2.76
N ILE A 55 4.64 -13.04 -2.63
CA ILE A 55 5.67 -12.54 -3.55
C ILE A 55 7.02 -13.21 -3.25
N GLY A 56 7.34 -13.45 -1.98
CA GLY A 56 8.61 -13.99 -1.55
C GLY A 56 9.79 -13.15 -2.05
N LYS A 57 10.62 -13.74 -2.91
CA LYS A 57 11.78 -13.06 -3.53
C LYS A 57 11.54 -12.67 -4.99
N ALA A 58 10.37 -12.98 -5.55
CA ALA A 58 10.06 -12.67 -6.93
C ALA A 58 10.01 -11.15 -7.17
N LYS A 59 10.14 -10.77 -8.43
CA LYS A 59 9.94 -9.39 -8.88
C LYS A 59 8.46 -9.20 -9.22
N ALA A 60 7.81 -8.23 -8.59
CA ALA A 60 6.36 -8.04 -8.72
C ALA A 60 5.98 -6.56 -8.74
N LEU A 61 4.85 -6.24 -9.37
CA LEU A 61 4.23 -4.93 -9.31
C LEU A 61 2.99 -4.96 -8.41
N ILE A 62 2.97 -4.04 -7.44
CA ILE A 62 1.83 -3.83 -6.55
C ILE A 62 1.18 -2.49 -6.94
N ILE A 63 -0.10 -2.54 -7.30
CA ILE A 63 -0.84 -1.45 -7.94
C ILE A 63 -2.00 -1.07 -7.01
N GLY A 64 -1.89 0.09 -6.36
CA GLY A 64 -2.95 0.63 -5.51
C GLY A 64 -3.95 1.44 -6.31
N VAL A 65 -5.24 1.28 -5.99
CA VAL A 65 -6.31 2.05 -6.62
C VAL A 65 -7.33 2.59 -5.60
N PRO A 66 -7.92 3.78 -5.84
CA PRO A 66 -8.99 4.33 -5.01
C PRO A 66 -10.23 3.46 -4.87
N GLY A 67 -10.59 2.70 -5.90
CA GLY A 67 -11.74 1.81 -5.79
C GLY A 67 -12.06 1.05 -7.05
N ALA A 68 -12.56 -0.17 -6.85
CA ALA A 68 -13.14 -1.01 -7.88
C ALA A 68 -14.27 -0.28 -8.63
N PHE A 69 -14.45 -0.59 -9.91
CA PHE A 69 -15.46 -0.01 -10.81
C PHE A 69 -15.40 1.50 -11.05
N SER A 70 -14.48 2.25 -10.43
CA SER A 70 -14.34 3.68 -10.70
C SER A 70 -13.75 3.96 -12.10
N PRO A 71 -14.12 5.07 -12.77
CA PRO A 71 -13.82 5.27 -14.19
C PRO A 71 -12.33 5.19 -14.55
N ALA A 72 -11.47 5.91 -13.84
CA ALA A 72 -10.03 5.91 -14.13
C ALA A 72 -9.37 4.55 -13.84
N CYS A 73 -9.81 3.85 -12.78
CA CYS A 73 -9.26 2.55 -12.41
C CYS A 73 -9.63 1.48 -13.44
N SER A 74 -10.88 1.48 -13.92
CA SER A 74 -11.43 0.47 -14.81
C SER A 74 -11.20 0.73 -16.30
N ALA A 75 -11.04 1.99 -16.72
CA ALA A 75 -10.88 2.33 -18.13
C ALA A 75 -9.42 2.46 -18.58
N SER A 76 -8.52 2.94 -17.71
CA SER A 76 -7.14 3.24 -18.09
C SER A 76 -6.08 2.62 -17.20
N HIS A 77 -6.16 2.77 -15.87
CA HIS A 77 -5.04 2.42 -14.99
C HIS A 77 -4.74 0.91 -15.01
N VAL A 78 -5.68 0.08 -14.56
CA VAL A 78 -5.48 -1.38 -14.49
C VAL A 78 -5.40 -2.00 -15.90
N PRO A 79 -6.28 -1.68 -16.87
CA PRO A 79 -6.14 -2.20 -18.23
C PRO A 79 -4.83 -1.81 -18.92
N GLY A 80 -4.21 -0.69 -18.54
CA GLY A 80 -2.90 -0.30 -19.03
C GLY A 80 -1.81 -1.35 -18.73
N TYR A 81 -1.83 -1.93 -17.52
CA TYR A 81 -0.90 -3.01 -17.15
C TYR A 81 -1.17 -4.28 -17.95
N TYR A 82 -2.44 -4.65 -18.15
CA TYR A 82 -2.81 -5.79 -18.99
C TYR A 82 -2.27 -5.67 -20.43
N LYS A 83 -2.38 -4.49 -21.03
CA LYS A 83 -1.89 -4.23 -22.40
C LYS A 83 -0.38 -4.39 -22.55
N LEU A 84 0.38 -4.17 -21.48
CA LEU A 84 1.84 -4.17 -21.47
C LEU A 84 2.43 -5.40 -20.76
N LEU A 85 1.63 -6.42 -20.44
CA LEU A 85 2.10 -7.62 -19.71
C LEU A 85 3.31 -8.27 -20.37
N ARG A 86 3.31 -8.40 -21.71
CA ARG A 86 4.45 -9.00 -22.41
C ARG A 86 5.74 -8.20 -22.19
N ASP A 87 5.67 -6.89 -22.31
CA ASP A 87 6.85 -6.03 -22.18
C ASP A 87 7.36 -6.01 -20.73
N PHE A 88 6.47 -6.10 -19.74
CA PHE A 88 6.86 -6.32 -18.34
C PHE A 88 7.45 -7.72 -18.09
N ASN A 89 6.90 -8.76 -18.72
CA ASN A 89 7.44 -10.12 -18.64
C ASN A 89 8.86 -10.18 -19.20
N ASP A 90 9.15 -9.44 -20.29
CA ASP A 90 10.50 -9.32 -20.86
C ASP A 90 11.48 -8.62 -19.89
N LYS A 91 10.97 -7.83 -18.94
CA LYS A 91 11.72 -7.23 -17.82
C LYS A 91 11.77 -8.11 -16.56
N GLY A 92 11.27 -9.34 -16.64
CA GLY A 92 11.24 -10.33 -15.56
C GLY A 92 10.14 -10.10 -14.52
N ILE A 93 9.12 -9.29 -14.83
CA ILE A 93 7.99 -9.00 -13.92
C ILE A 93 6.78 -9.79 -14.40
N THR A 94 6.47 -10.89 -13.70
CA THR A 94 5.38 -11.82 -14.07
C THR A 94 4.23 -11.83 -13.07
N HIS A 95 4.34 -11.09 -11.96
CA HIS A 95 3.36 -11.05 -10.89
C HIS A 95 2.85 -9.62 -10.68
N PHE A 96 1.52 -9.45 -10.75
CA PHE A 96 0.87 -8.15 -10.62
C PHE A 96 -0.26 -8.27 -9.60
N TYR A 97 -0.31 -7.35 -8.65
CA TYR A 97 -1.29 -7.35 -7.58
C TYR A 97 -2.00 -6.00 -7.53
N VAL A 98 -3.28 -5.99 -7.89
CA VAL A 98 -4.15 -4.83 -7.75
C VAL A 98 -4.76 -4.83 -6.36
N ILE A 99 -4.56 -3.76 -5.61
CA ILE A 99 -5.07 -3.60 -4.24
C ILE A 99 -6.08 -2.46 -4.22
N ALA A 100 -7.25 -2.72 -3.63
CA ALA A 100 -8.29 -1.73 -3.43
C ALA A 100 -8.87 -1.82 -2.02
N VAL A 101 -9.22 -0.67 -1.44
CA VAL A 101 -10.04 -0.63 -0.22
C VAL A 101 -11.50 -0.85 -0.61
N ASN A 102 -11.81 -2.13 -0.76
CA ASN A 102 -13.10 -2.71 -1.08
C ASN A 102 -13.14 -4.09 -0.42
N ASP A 103 -14.33 -4.65 -0.24
CA ASP A 103 -14.49 -6.03 0.22
C ASP A 103 -14.10 -7.05 -0.88
N PRO A 104 -13.76 -8.30 -0.51
CA PRO A 104 -13.34 -9.33 -1.46
C PRO A 104 -14.40 -9.73 -2.49
N PHE A 105 -15.69 -9.51 -2.22
CA PHE A 105 -16.75 -9.83 -3.18
C PHE A 105 -16.73 -8.83 -4.33
N VAL A 106 -16.59 -7.54 -4.02
CA VAL A 106 -16.48 -6.47 -5.01
C VAL A 106 -15.19 -6.58 -5.82
N THR A 107 -14.05 -6.82 -5.18
CA THR A 107 -12.79 -6.97 -5.92
C THR A 107 -12.80 -8.20 -6.81
N LYS A 108 -13.44 -9.30 -6.39
CA LYS A 108 -13.66 -10.48 -7.24
C LYS A 108 -14.47 -10.15 -8.50
N ALA A 109 -15.66 -9.58 -8.33
CA ALA A 109 -16.53 -9.25 -9.46
C ALA A 109 -15.86 -8.23 -10.41
N TRP A 110 -15.09 -7.29 -9.85
CA TRP A 110 -14.33 -6.34 -10.65
C TRP A 110 -13.20 -7.02 -11.42
N SER A 111 -12.44 -7.91 -10.78
CA SER A 111 -11.42 -8.73 -11.42
C SER A 111 -11.99 -9.50 -12.60
N GLU A 112 -13.11 -10.21 -12.41
CA GLU A 112 -13.79 -10.96 -13.47
C GLU A 112 -14.23 -10.03 -14.62
N THR A 113 -14.75 -8.84 -14.30
CA THR A 113 -15.15 -7.85 -15.31
C THR A 113 -13.96 -7.36 -16.14
N ILE A 114 -12.81 -7.09 -15.51
CA ILE A 114 -11.61 -6.64 -16.21
C ILE A 114 -10.96 -7.80 -16.97
N SER A 115 -10.81 -8.97 -16.34
CA SER A 115 -10.12 -10.13 -16.92
C SER A 115 -10.88 -10.74 -18.10
N HIS A 116 -12.22 -10.68 -18.13
CA HIS A 116 -12.99 -11.06 -19.31
C HIS A 116 -12.64 -10.24 -20.56
N THR A 117 -12.06 -9.05 -20.40
CA THR A 117 -11.63 -8.20 -21.52
C THR A 117 -10.15 -8.39 -21.89
N THR A 118 -9.34 -9.03 -21.04
CA THR A 118 -7.87 -9.04 -21.17
C THR A 118 -7.22 -10.43 -21.12
N GLY A 119 -7.89 -11.46 -20.57
CA GLY A 119 -7.54 -12.87 -20.73
C GLY A 119 -6.26 -13.37 -20.04
N SER A 120 -5.82 -12.75 -18.94
CA SER A 120 -4.60 -13.17 -18.23
C SER A 120 -4.81 -13.36 -16.73
N ASP A 121 -4.25 -14.46 -16.20
CA ASP A 121 -4.24 -14.80 -14.77
C ASP A 121 -3.03 -14.20 -14.02
N GLN A 122 -2.14 -13.48 -14.72
CA GLN A 122 -0.94 -12.86 -14.10
C GLN A 122 -1.28 -11.69 -13.16
N VAL A 123 -2.48 -11.12 -13.30
CA VAL A 123 -2.94 -9.98 -12.52
C VAL A 123 -4.00 -10.44 -11.53
N ARG A 124 -3.68 -10.32 -10.24
CA ARG A 124 -4.54 -10.73 -9.13
C ARG A 124 -5.11 -9.50 -8.43
N PHE A 125 -6.34 -9.61 -7.95
CA PHE A 125 -7.04 -8.51 -7.28
C PHE A 125 -7.27 -8.87 -5.82
N LEU A 126 -6.73 -8.03 -4.94
CA LEU A 126 -6.73 -8.23 -3.51
C LEU A 126 -7.54 -7.12 -2.84
N ALA A 127 -8.42 -7.53 -1.93
CA ALA A 127 -9.23 -6.64 -1.10
C ALA A 127 -8.47 -6.26 0.18
N ASP A 128 -8.21 -4.97 0.33
CA ASP A 128 -7.79 -4.34 1.59
C ASP A 128 -9.03 -3.84 2.34
N SER A 129 -9.86 -4.77 2.81
CA SER A 129 -11.22 -4.49 3.32
C SER A 129 -11.27 -3.44 4.42
N ARG A 130 -10.19 -3.32 5.21
CA ARG A 130 -10.07 -2.39 6.34
C ARG A 130 -9.09 -1.24 6.09
N GLY A 131 -8.46 -1.19 4.92
CA GLY A 131 -7.45 -0.18 4.61
C GLY A 131 -6.15 -0.33 5.40
N GLU A 132 -5.89 -1.51 5.99
CA GLU A 132 -4.75 -1.71 6.89
C GLU A 132 -3.45 -1.76 6.10
N PHE A 133 -3.46 -2.48 4.97
CA PHE A 133 -2.30 -2.53 4.08
C PHE A 133 -1.97 -1.13 3.55
N SER A 134 -2.99 -0.40 3.08
CA SER A 134 -2.84 0.96 2.58
C SER A 134 -2.38 1.94 3.68
N ARG A 135 -2.80 1.73 4.93
CA ARG A 135 -2.39 2.55 6.08
C ARG A 135 -0.93 2.30 6.46
N ASP A 136 -0.47 1.05 6.44
CA ASP A 136 0.89 0.70 6.81
C ASP A 136 1.94 1.28 5.84
N TRP A 137 1.54 1.49 4.58
CA TRP A 137 2.32 2.22 3.58
C TRP A 137 2.04 3.72 3.52
N ASP A 138 1.19 4.24 4.41
CA ASP A 138 0.78 5.64 4.47
C ASP A 138 0.29 6.18 3.12
N VAL A 139 -0.50 5.35 2.43
CA VAL A 139 -1.18 5.67 1.17
C VAL A 139 -2.70 5.64 1.34
N LEU A 140 -3.21 5.47 2.57
CA LEU A 140 -4.64 5.59 2.86
C LEU A 140 -5.03 7.07 2.99
N PHE A 141 -6.04 7.52 2.26
CA PHE A 141 -6.49 8.92 2.29
C PHE A 141 -8.02 9.04 2.41
N ASP A 142 -8.48 10.22 2.85
CA ASP A 142 -9.91 10.52 2.90
C ASP A 142 -10.47 10.80 1.51
N ALA A 143 -11.25 9.85 1.01
CA ALA A 143 -11.95 9.94 -0.26
C ALA A 143 -13.47 9.99 -0.09
N SER A 144 -13.95 10.34 1.11
CA SER A 144 -15.37 10.30 1.51
C SER A 144 -16.30 11.05 0.57
N LYS A 145 -15.83 12.17 0.00
CA LYS A 145 -16.57 12.97 -0.98
C LYS A 145 -17.03 12.18 -2.21
N VAL A 146 -16.25 11.20 -2.64
CA VAL A 146 -16.52 10.41 -3.87
C VAL A 146 -16.89 8.96 -3.55
N PHE A 147 -16.25 8.39 -2.53
CA PHE A 147 -16.29 6.96 -2.25
C PHE A 147 -16.94 6.59 -0.91
N GLY A 148 -17.40 7.58 -0.14
CA GLY A 148 -18.09 7.39 1.14
C GLY A 148 -17.20 7.04 2.34
N GLY A 149 -15.88 6.88 2.15
CA GLY A 149 -14.94 6.63 3.23
C GLY A 149 -13.47 6.75 2.79
N LEU A 150 -12.58 6.27 3.65
CA LEU A 150 -11.14 6.18 3.38
C LEU A 150 -10.87 5.20 2.24
N ARG A 151 -9.89 5.50 1.37
CA ARG A 151 -9.48 4.66 0.26
C ARG A 151 -7.97 4.63 0.08
N SER A 152 -7.48 3.64 -0.65
CA SER A 152 -6.07 3.61 -1.07
C SER A 152 -5.81 4.68 -2.11
N GLY A 153 -4.74 5.44 -1.96
CA GLY A 153 -4.22 6.31 -3.01
C GLY A 153 -3.80 5.49 -4.22
N ARG A 154 -3.70 6.16 -5.35
CA ARG A 154 -3.21 5.52 -6.56
C ARG A 154 -1.69 5.47 -6.55
N TYR A 155 -1.15 4.28 -6.79
CA TYR A 155 0.27 4.08 -6.92
C TYR A 155 0.61 2.84 -7.73
N ALA A 156 1.88 2.74 -8.12
CA ALA A 156 2.51 1.49 -8.49
C ALA A 156 3.83 1.35 -7.72
N VAL A 157 4.12 0.15 -7.25
CA VAL A 157 5.33 -0.15 -6.49
C VAL A 157 5.95 -1.41 -7.08
N LEU A 158 7.20 -1.28 -7.53
CA LEU A 158 8.00 -2.42 -7.91
C LEU A 158 8.66 -2.97 -6.65
N VAL A 159 8.47 -4.25 -6.40
CA VAL A 159 9.19 -4.98 -5.36
C VAL A 159 10.10 -6.02 -5.97
N GLU A 160 11.25 -6.21 -5.33
CA GLU A 160 12.27 -7.18 -5.74
C GLU A 160 13.01 -7.65 -4.49
N ASN A 161 13.26 -8.96 -4.38
CA ASN A 161 13.91 -9.55 -3.21
C ASN A 161 13.24 -9.19 -1.86
N GLY A 162 11.90 -9.11 -1.86
CA GLY A 162 11.09 -8.82 -0.66
C GLY A 162 11.12 -7.35 -0.20
N LYS A 163 11.68 -6.44 -1.01
CA LYS A 163 11.81 -5.02 -0.69
C LYS A 163 11.28 -4.14 -1.81
N VAL A 164 10.84 -2.94 -1.46
CA VAL A 164 10.47 -1.91 -2.44
C VAL A 164 11.71 -1.46 -3.21
N ALA A 165 11.69 -1.65 -4.52
CA ALA A 165 12.77 -1.29 -5.44
C ALA A 165 12.49 0.05 -6.15
N LYS A 166 11.25 0.31 -6.55
CA LYS A 166 10.79 1.58 -7.14
C LYS A 166 9.37 1.92 -6.70
N THR A 167 9.06 3.21 -6.69
CA THR A 167 7.78 3.75 -6.21
C THR A 167 7.25 4.82 -7.16
N PHE A 168 5.97 4.74 -7.49
CA PHE A 168 5.25 5.66 -8.36
C PHE A 168 3.94 6.03 -7.66
N VAL A 169 4.01 6.92 -6.68
CA VAL A 169 2.84 7.34 -5.88
C VAL A 169 2.30 8.64 -6.45
N GLU A 170 1.00 8.66 -6.75
CA GLU A 170 0.35 9.86 -7.29
C GLU A 170 0.25 10.92 -6.18
N PRO A 171 0.75 12.15 -6.40
CA PRO A 171 0.81 13.18 -5.36
C PRO A 171 -0.57 13.66 -4.92
N ASP A 172 -1.59 13.49 -5.77
CA ASP A 172 -2.98 13.82 -5.49
C ASP A 172 -3.85 12.60 -5.13
N ASN A 173 -3.22 11.43 -4.95
CA ASN A 173 -3.82 10.13 -4.68
C ASN A 173 -4.76 9.57 -5.77
N THR A 174 -5.06 10.29 -6.86
CA THR A 174 -6.20 9.93 -7.72
C THR A 174 -5.93 10.00 -9.22
N SER A 175 -5.03 10.86 -9.68
CA SER A 175 -4.59 10.98 -11.08
C SER A 175 -4.02 9.67 -11.60
N VAL A 176 -4.00 9.49 -12.93
CA VAL A 176 -3.29 8.38 -13.58
C VAL A 176 -2.19 9.01 -14.40
N ASP A 177 -1.02 9.19 -13.79
CA ASP A 177 0.12 9.85 -14.40
C ASP A 177 1.43 9.12 -14.10
N VAL A 178 2.02 9.33 -12.91
CA VAL A 178 3.30 8.70 -12.54
C VAL A 178 3.16 7.19 -12.37
N SER A 179 2.00 6.70 -11.94
CA SER A 179 1.70 5.28 -11.77
C SER A 179 1.15 4.62 -13.02
N ALA A 180 1.05 5.33 -14.15
CA ALA A 180 0.60 4.76 -15.41
C ALA A 180 1.57 3.66 -15.90
N ALA A 181 1.03 2.55 -16.40
CA ALA A 181 1.82 1.39 -16.80
C ALA A 181 2.95 1.71 -17.80
N SER A 182 2.73 2.63 -18.75
CA SER A 182 3.76 3.06 -19.70
C SER A 182 4.92 3.77 -19.00
N LYS A 183 4.65 4.72 -18.10
CA LYS A 183 5.71 5.42 -17.35
C LYS A 183 6.48 4.49 -16.42
N VAL A 184 5.76 3.56 -15.78
CA VAL A 184 6.40 2.52 -14.97
C VAL A 184 7.33 1.69 -15.84
N LEU A 185 6.86 1.18 -16.98
CA LEU A 185 7.67 0.36 -17.90
C LEU A 185 8.89 1.11 -18.43
N GLU A 186 8.73 2.36 -18.87
CA GLU A 186 9.81 3.24 -19.35
C GLU A 186 10.91 3.41 -18.30
N SER A 187 10.56 3.41 -17.01
CA SER A 187 11.54 3.52 -15.94
C SER A 187 12.37 2.26 -15.70
N LEU A 188 12.01 1.10 -16.29
CA LEU A 188 12.63 -0.21 -16.03
C LEU A 188 13.77 -0.54 -17.00
N GLU A 189 14.49 0.47 -17.49
CA GLU A 189 15.68 0.32 -18.36
C GLU A 189 16.50 -0.93 -18.04
#